data_AF-A0A7Y5J1T7-F1
#
_entry.id   AF-A0A7Y5J1T7-F1
#
_cell.length_a   1.000
_cell.length_b   1.000
_cell.length_c   1.000
_cell.angle_alpha   90.00
_cell.angle_beta   90.00
_cell.angle_gamma   90.00
#
_symmetry.space_group_name_H-M   'P 1'
#
loop_
_entity.id
_entity.type
_entity.pdbx_description
1 polymer ?
#
loop_
_entity_poly.entity_id
_entity_poly.type
_entity_poly.pdbx_seq_one_letter_code
_entity_poly.pdbx_strand_id
1 'polypeptide(L)'
;MGSHTIWFYLLIAALLAGVLQSLSVGGLFFLKRSGERRANACYGLLLIAMGLTLLHNILLISNVFVHYPRLQFLPIYFTLSFPPLLFYYVKLTLYPAYRLKRSDIKHFILPIGQVLFFFAIFFNLVEYKGTPGRYFYSPFYGTFKHFL
;
A
#
# COMPACT_ATOMS: atom_id res chain seq x y z
N MET A 1 1.31 29.11 5.12
CA MET A 1 0.82 27.97 5.91
C MET A 1 -0.67 28.12 6.07
N GLY A 2 -1.47 27.42 5.25
CA GLY A 2 -2.93 27.48 5.40
C GLY A 2 -3.31 26.84 6.72
N SER A 3 -4.03 27.55 7.58
CA SER A 3 -4.52 27.02 8.84
C SER A 3 -5.40 25.79 8.58
N HIS A 4 -4.89 24.60 8.92
CA HIS A 4 -5.70 23.38 8.86
C HIS A 4 -6.94 23.56 9.73
N THR A 5 -8.12 23.33 9.16
CA THR A 5 -9.39 23.44 9.86
C THR A 5 -9.60 22.25 10.79
N ILE A 6 -10.48 22.38 11.77
CA ILE A 6 -10.85 21.26 12.66
C ILE A 6 -11.30 20.02 11.88
N TRP A 7 -11.99 20.21 10.76
CA TRP A 7 -12.42 19.15 9.84
C TRP A 7 -11.27 18.35 9.25
N PHE A 8 -10.15 19.02 8.97
CA PHE A 8 -8.95 18.32 8.51
C PHE A 8 -8.41 17.39 9.59
N TYR A 9 -8.30 17.86 10.83
CA TYR A 9 -7.81 17.01 11.93
C TYR A 9 -8.76 15.84 12.24
N LEU A 10 -10.07 16.06 12.17
CA LEU A 10 -11.06 14.99 12.31
C LEU A 10 -10.94 13.95 11.19
N LEU A 11 -10.73 14.38 9.95
CA LEU A 11 -10.44 13.48 8.84
C LEU A 11 -9.17 12.65 9.11
N ILE A 12 -8.06 13.30 9.47
CA ILE A 12 -6.80 12.59 9.77
C ILE A 12 -6.99 11.58 10.90
N ALA A 13 -7.70 11.94 11.98
CA ALA A 13 -7.98 11.04 13.09
C ALA A 13 -8.81 9.81 12.64
N ALA A 14 -9.84 10.01 11.81
CA ALA A 14 -10.64 8.92 11.26
C ALA A 14 -9.82 8.00 10.35
N LEU A 15 -8.97 8.56 9.48
CA LEU A 15 -8.09 7.77 8.62
C LEU A 15 -7.06 6.99 9.45
N LEU A 16 -6.47 7.59 10.48
CA LEU A 16 -5.55 6.92 11.40
C LEU A 16 -6.22 5.78 12.16
N ALA A 17 -7.49 5.95 12.59
CA ALA A 17 -8.26 4.87 13.17
C ALA A 17 -8.45 3.71 12.18
N GLY A 18 -8.68 4.01 10.89
CA GLY A 18 -8.71 3.01 9.81
C GLY A 18 -7.36 2.29 9.61
N VAL A 19 -6.24 3.00 9.70
CA VAL A 19 -4.89 2.39 9.68
C VAL A 19 -4.74 1.43 10.87
N LEU A 20 -5.05 1.89 12.08
CA LEU A 20 -4.95 1.05 13.29
C LEU A 20 -5.85 -0.18 13.21
N GLN A 21 -7.09 -0.02 12.76
CA GLN A 21 -8.03 -1.11 12.57
C GLN A 21 -7.50 -2.13 11.57
N SER A 22 -7.06 -1.69 10.40
CA SER A 22 -6.58 -2.59 9.34
C SER A 22 -5.29 -3.34 9.74
N LEU A 23 -4.35 -2.67 10.42
CA LEU A 23 -3.14 -3.32 10.94
C LEU A 23 -3.48 -4.31 12.07
N SER A 24 -4.34 -3.93 13.01
CA SER A 24 -4.70 -4.77 14.15
C SER A 24 -5.48 -6.00 13.70
N VAL A 25 -6.56 -5.81 12.93
CA VAL A 25 -7.38 -6.92 12.41
C VAL A 25 -6.57 -7.77 11.44
N GLY A 26 -5.77 -7.16 10.57
CA GLY A 26 -4.87 -7.88 9.67
C GLY A 26 -3.88 -8.78 10.43
N GLY A 27 -3.29 -8.26 11.52
CA GLY A 27 -2.44 -9.03 12.44
C GLY A 27 -3.18 -10.20 13.09
N LEU A 28 -4.40 -9.98 13.58
CA LEU A 28 -5.22 -11.03 14.20
C LEU A 28 -5.56 -12.18 13.25
N PHE A 29 -5.66 -11.93 11.94
CA PHE A 29 -5.92 -12.98 10.95
C PHE A 29 -4.79 -14.01 10.84
N PHE A 30 -3.55 -13.68 11.24
CA PHE A 30 -2.46 -14.67 11.34
C PHE A 30 -2.60 -15.59 12.56
N LEU A 31 -3.28 -15.13 13.61
CA LEU A 31 -3.55 -15.91 14.82
C LEU A 31 -4.84 -16.73 14.72
N LYS A 32 -5.71 -16.37 13.76
CA LYS A 32 -7.00 -17.02 13.53
C LYS A 32 -6.81 -18.48 13.10
N ARG A 33 -7.22 -19.40 13.98
CA ARG A 33 -7.16 -20.85 13.75
C ARG A 33 -8.37 -21.42 13.00
N SER A 34 -9.47 -20.67 12.91
CA SER A 34 -10.69 -21.10 12.22
C SER A 34 -10.63 -20.80 10.72
N GLY A 35 -11.19 -21.72 9.92
CA GLY A 35 -11.14 -21.63 8.46
C GLY A 35 -9.79 -22.03 7.88
N GLU A 36 -9.59 -21.72 6.61
CA GLU A 36 -8.36 -22.04 5.89
C GLU A 36 -7.26 -21.01 6.24
N ARG A 37 -6.15 -21.48 6.83
CA ARG A 37 -5.09 -20.60 7.36
C ARG A 37 -4.37 -19.77 6.29
N ARG A 38 -4.18 -20.31 5.08
CA ARG A 38 -3.53 -19.62 3.96
C ARG A 38 -4.44 -18.52 3.42
N ALA A 39 -5.75 -18.77 3.32
CA ALA A 39 -6.75 -17.77 2.98
C ALA A 39 -6.76 -16.65 4.03
N ASN A 40 -6.78 -17.01 5.32
CA ASN A 40 -6.68 -16.03 6.41
C ASN A 40 -5.41 -15.19 6.30
N ALA A 41 -4.26 -15.79 5.98
CA ALA A 41 -3.02 -15.06 5.76
C ALA A 41 -3.11 -14.08 4.57
N CYS A 42 -3.71 -14.49 3.43
CA CYS A 42 -3.93 -13.59 2.30
C CYS A 42 -4.82 -12.40 2.67
N TYR A 43 -5.89 -12.62 3.43
CA TYR A 43 -6.76 -11.55 3.90
C TYR A 43 -6.07 -10.65 4.93
N GLY A 44 -5.29 -11.23 5.85
CA GLY A 44 -4.48 -10.47 6.81
C GLY A 44 -3.47 -9.55 6.12
N LEU A 45 -2.75 -10.09 5.12
CA LEU A 45 -1.86 -9.30 4.27
C LEU A 45 -2.59 -8.23 3.47
N LEU A 46 -3.80 -8.51 2.97
CA LEU A 46 -4.62 -7.52 2.26
C LEU A 46 -4.94 -6.33 3.17
N LEU A 47 -5.40 -6.60 4.40
CA LEU A 47 -5.71 -5.56 5.38
C LEU A 47 -4.46 -4.74 5.74
N ILE A 48 -3.32 -5.39 5.99
CA ILE A 48 -2.07 -4.68 6.27
C ILE A 48 -1.64 -3.82 5.08
N ALA A 49 -1.70 -4.35 3.86
CA ALA A 49 -1.36 -3.62 2.64
C ALA A 49 -2.26 -2.38 2.46
N MET A 50 -3.57 -2.51 2.73
CA MET A 50 -4.52 -1.40 2.71
C MET A 50 -4.20 -0.37 3.80
N GLY A 51 -3.90 -0.80 5.02
CA GLY A 51 -3.52 0.07 6.13
C GLY A 51 -2.25 0.88 5.87
N LEU A 52 -1.20 0.24 5.37
CA LEU A 52 0.06 0.90 5.01
C LEU A 52 -0.13 1.86 3.82
N THR A 53 -0.95 1.48 2.84
CA THR A 53 -1.30 2.37 1.72
C THR A 53 -2.11 3.57 2.20
N LEU A 54 -3.04 3.38 3.16
CA LEU A 54 -3.77 4.48 3.76
C LEU A 54 -2.84 5.41 4.55
N LEU A 55 -1.89 4.85 5.31
CA LEU A 55 -0.85 5.62 5.99
C LEU A 55 -0.03 6.45 4.99
N HIS A 56 0.37 5.88 3.85
CA HIS A 56 1.03 6.63 2.79
C HIS A 56 0.22 7.85 2.33
N ASN A 57 -1.08 7.68 2.12
CA ASN A 57 -1.97 8.76 1.71
C ASN A 57 -2.12 9.83 2.81
N ILE A 58 -2.17 9.45 4.09
CA ILE A 58 -2.15 10.39 5.22
C ILE A 58 -0.87 11.24 5.18
N LEU A 59 0.30 10.61 5.01
CA LEU A 59 1.59 11.33 4.91
C LEU A 59 1.62 12.29 3.71
N LEU A 60 1.00 11.90 2.60
CA LEU A 60 0.87 12.72 1.39
C LEU A 60 0.02 13.98 1.64
N ILE A 61 -1.21 13.80 2.15
CA ILE A 61 -2.16 14.93 2.35
C ILE A 61 -1.74 15.85 3.50
N SER A 62 -1.00 15.33 4.49
CA SER A 62 -0.43 16.11 5.58
C SER A 62 0.89 16.81 5.22
N ASN A 63 1.30 16.80 3.94
CA ASN A 63 2.55 17.39 3.45
C ASN A 63 3.83 16.87 4.14
N VAL A 64 3.80 15.68 4.74
CA VAL A 64 4.97 15.11 5.44
C VAL A 64 6.13 14.90 4.47
N PHE A 65 5.86 14.46 3.23
CA PHE A 65 6.88 14.28 2.21
C PHE A 65 7.46 15.59 1.66
N VAL A 66 6.81 16.74 1.90
CA VAL A 66 7.34 18.07 1.58
C VAL A 66 8.32 18.51 2.67
N HIS A 67 7.94 18.32 3.93
CA HIS A 67 8.78 18.67 5.09
C HIS A 67 9.98 17.72 5.26
N TYR A 68 9.81 16.46 4.89
CA TYR A 68 10.84 15.42 4.99
C TYR A 68 11.05 14.74 3.63
N PRO A 69 11.77 15.37 2.69
CA PRO A 69 12.01 14.81 1.35
C PRO A 69 12.70 13.44 1.35
N ARG A 70 13.47 13.13 2.40
CA ARG A 70 14.08 11.80 2.59
C ARG A 70 13.04 10.67 2.65
N LEU A 71 11.84 10.96 3.16
CA LEU A 71 10.74 10.00 3.26
C LEU A 71 9.99 9.80 1.93
N GLN A 72 10.29 10.56 0.88
CA GLN A 72 9.71 10.33 -0.44
C GLN A 72 10.04 8.91 -0.92
N PHE A 73 9.04 8.25 -1.50
CA PHE A 73 9.08 6.87 -1.97
C PHE A 73 9.20 5.82 -0.84
N LEU A 74 8.82 6.16 0.40
CA LEU A 74 8.73 5.18 1.49
C LEU A 74 7.92 3.95 1.02
N PRO A 75 8.46 2.71 1.14
CA PRO A 75 7.87 1.50 0.57
C PRO A 75 6.71 0.97 1.42
N ILE A 76 5.69 1.81 1.59
CA ILE A 76 4.45 1.52 2.31
C ILE A 76 3.21 1.61 1.41
N TYR A 77 3.39 1.91 0.13
CA TYR A 77 2.32 1.94 -0.87
C TYR A 77 2.25 0.57 -1.56
N PHE A 78 1.13 -0.16 -1.41
CA PHE A 78 0.99 -1.57 -1.84
C PHE A 78 -0.26 -1.86 -2.68
N THR A 79 -0.76 -0.87 -3.43
CA THR A 79 -2.01 -1.00 -4.21
C THR A 79 -2.02 -2.16 -5.20
N LEU A 80 -0.90 -2.51 -5.87
CA LEU A 80 -0.87 -3.65 -6.79
C LEU A 80 -0.98 -5.00 -6.06
N SER A 81 -0.78 -5.05 -4.75
CA SER A 81 -1.00 -6.24 -3.92
C SER A 81 -2.47 -6.54 -3.67
N PHE A 82 -3.39 -5.57 -3.82
CA PHE A 82 -4.78 -5.78 -3.43
C PHE A 82 -5.49 -6.84 -4.28
N PRO A 83 -5.46 -6.78 -5.62
CA PRO A 83 -6.12 -7.80 -6.45
C PRO A 83 -5.62 -9.23 -6.23
N PRO A 84 -4.30 -9.53 -6.24
CA PRO A 84 -3.83 -10.89 -6.04
C PRO A 84 -4.12 -11.40 -4.62
N LEU A 85 -3.98 -10.57 -3.59
CA LEU A 85 -4.28 -11.00 -2.21
C LEU A 85 -5.77 -11.32 -2.03
N LEU A 86 -6.67 -10.49 -2.59
CA LEU A 86 -8.10 -10.75 -2.59
C LEU A 86 -8.45 -12.02 -3.38
N PHE A 87 -7.86 -12.17 -4.57
CA PHE A 87 -8.06 -13.35 -5.41
C PHE A 87 -7.66 -14.64 -4.68
N TYR A 88 -6.48 -14.67 -4.04
CA TYR A 88 -6.03 -15.86 -3.31
C TYR A 88 -6.81 -16.10 -2.03
N TYR A 89 -7.28 -15.06 -1.33
CA TYR A 89 -8.22 -15.23 -0.23
C TYR A 89 -9.48 -15.98 -0.68
N VAL A 90 -10.14 -15.52 -1.76
CA VAL A 90 -11.34 -16.16 -2.30
C VAL A 90 -11.05 -17.57 -2.79
N LYS A 91 -9.99 -17.76 -3.61
CA LYS A 91 -9.62 -19.06 -4.18
C LYS A 91 -9.33 -20.11 -3.12
N LEU A 92 -8.56 -19.77 -2.09
CA LEU A 92 -8.19 -20.71 -1.03
C LEU A 92 -9.36 -21.00 -0.08
N THR A 93 -10.29 -20.06 0.06
CA THR A 93 -11.53 -20.27 0.82
C THR A 93 -12.46 -21.25 0.11
N LEU A 94 -12.65 -21.09 -1.20
CA LEU A 94 -13.54 -21.95 -2.01
C LEU A 94 -12.92 -23.33 -2.29
N TYR A 95 -11.60 -23.41 -2.45
CA TYR A 95 -10.89 -24.63 -2.79
C TYR A 95 -9.79 -24.95 -1.76
N PRO A 96 -10.14 -25.40 -0.54
CA PRO A 96 -9.17 -25.61 0.54
C PRO A 96 -8.13 -26.70 0.23
N ALA A 97 -8.47 -27.68 -0.62
CA ALA A 97 -7.56 -28.70 -1.10
C ALA A 97 -6.51 -28.18 -2.10
N TYR A 98 -6.68 -26.96 -2.62
CA TYR A 98 -5.75 -26.36 -3.58
C TYR A 98 -4.37 -26.17 -2.94
N ARG A 99 -3.32 -26.51 -3.69
CA ARG A 99 -1.92 -26.26 -3.31
C ARG A 99 -1.36 -25.20 -4.24
N LEU A 100 -0.75 -24.16 -3.67
CA LEU A 100 -0.09 -23.10 -4.44
C LEU A 100 1.02 -23.74 -5.31
N LYS A 101 0.97 -23.47 -6.61
CA LYS A 101 1.94 -23.96 -7.60
C LYS A 101 2.87 -22.83 -8.01
N ARG A 102 4.02 -23.14 -8.62
CA ARG A 102 4.92 -22.10 -9.15
C ARG A 102 4.24 -21.18 -10.17
N SER A 103 3.27 -21.69 -10.93
CA SER A 103 2.45 -20.90 -11.85
C SER A 103 1.58 -19.83 -11.17
N ASP A 104 1.34 -19.93 -9.85
CA ASP A 104 0.62 -18.91 -9.07
C ASP A 104 1.48 -17.66 -8.81
N ILE A 105 2.81 -17.81 -8.77
CA ILE A 105 3.76 -16.72 -8.45
C ILE A 105 3.64 -15.58 -9.46
N LYS A 106 3.23 -15.87 -10.71
CA LYS A 106 3.07 -14.85 -11.76
C LYS A 106 2.11 -13.71 -11.38
N HIS A 107 1.10 -13.98 -10.55
CA HIS A 107 0.15 -12.95 -10.09
C HIS A 107 0.79 -11.96 -9.10
N PHE A 108 1.96 -12.29 -8.56
CA PHE A 108 2.73 -11.45 -7.66
C PHE A 108 3.86 -10.68 -8.36
N ILE A 109 4.04 -10.82 -9.68
CA ILE A 109 5.07 -10.07 -10.43
C ILE A 109 4.87 -8.56 -10.26
N LEU A 110 3.63 -8.07 -10.43
CA LEU A 110 3.31 -6.64 -10.26
C LEU A 110 3.50 -6.16 -8.81
N PRO A 111 2.94 -6.83 -7.78
CA PRO A 111 3.23 -6.51 -6.37
C PRO A 111 4.72 -6.47 -6.04
N ILE A 112 5.47 -7.50 -6.45
CA ILE A 112 6.90 -7.61 -6.17
C ILE A 112 7.66 -6.49 -6.88
N GLY A 113 7.33 -6.24 -8.16
CA GLY A 113 7.88 -5.14 -8.93
C GLY A 113 7.64 -3.78 -8.27
N GLN A 114 6.43 -3.54 -7.75
CA GLN A 114 6.11 -2.32 -7.00
C GLN A 114 6.99 -2.16 -5.76
N VAL A 115 7.13 -3.21 -4.96
CA VAL A 115 7.95 -3.17 -3.74
C VAL A 115 9.41 -2.93 -4.10
N LEU A 116 9.97 -3.69 -5.04
CA LEU A 116 11.35 -3.53 -5.48
C LEU A 116 11.61 -2.13 -6.04
N PHE A 117 10.67 -1.59 -6.82
CA PHE A 117 10.74 -0.23 -7.34
C PHE A 117 10.83 0.80 -6.21
N PHE A 118 9.90 0.79 -5.26
CA PHE A 118 9.92 1.73 -4.14
C PHE A 118 11.17 1.56 -3.28
N PHE A 119 11.61 0.34 -2.98
CA PHE A 119 12.85 0.09 -2.23
C PHE A 119 14.08 0.63 -2.96
N ALA A 120 14.21 0.37 -4.27
CA ALA A 120 15.33 0.85 -5.06
C ALA A 120 15.40 2.38 -5.02
N ILE A 121 14.29 3.07 -5.22
CA ILE A 121 14.26 4.55 -5.26
C ILE A 121 14.40 5.16 -3.87
N PHE A 122 13.82 4.53 -2.84
CA PHE A 122 13.84 5.04 -1.48
C PHE A 122 15.26 5.29 -1.00
N PHE A 123 16.20 4.39 -1.30
CA PHE A 123 17.61 4.50 -0.92
C PHE A 123 18.47 5.38 -1.83
N ASN A 124 17.95 5.90 -2.95
CA ASN A 124 18.68 6.86 -3.78
C ASN A 124 18.75 8.24 -3.10
N LEU A 125 19.79 9.03 -3.42
CA LEU A 125 19.99 10.39 -2.90
C LEU A 125 18.81 11.31 -3.26
N VAL A 126 18.50 12.25 -2.36
CA VAL A 126 17.37 13.20 -2.49
C VAL A 126 17.47 14.05 -3.76
N GLU A 127 18.68 14.41 -4.21
CA GLU A 127 18.90 15.16 -5.45
C GLU A 127 18.41 14.40 -6.70
N TYR A 128 18.58 13.08 -6.73
CA TYR A 128 18.05 12.23 -7.80
C TYR A 128 16.52 12.09 -7.78
N LYS A 129 15.87 12.41 -6.65
CA LYS A 129 14.40 12.42 -6.50
C LYS A 129 13.79 13.75 -6.98
N GLY A 130 14.58 14.83 -7.11
CA GLY A 130 14.08 16.19 -7.35
C GLY A 130 13.69 16.54 -8.79
N THR A 131 14.40 16.00 -9.79
CA THR A 131 14.27 16.43 -11.21
C THR A 131 13.52 15.43 -12.11
N PRO A 132 13.82 14.12 -12.09
CA PRO A 132 13.02 13.09 -12.78
C PRO A 132 11.75 12.69 -12.01
N GLY A 133 11.73 12.99 -10.69
CA GLY A 133 10.68 12.68 -9.71
C GLY A 133 9.25 13.01 -10.10
N ARG A 134 9.06 14.16 -10.73
CA ARG A 134 7.72 14.66 -11.11
C ARG A 134 7.22 14.12 -12.44
N TYR A 135 8.12 13.89 -13.40
CA TYR A 135 7.74 13.49 -14.77
C TYR A 135 7.62 11.98 -14.92
N PHE A 136 8.46 11.19 -14.25
CA PHE A 136 8.52 9.74 -14.44
C PHE A 136 7.70 8.93 -13.44
N TYR A 137 7.45 9.45 -12.24
CA TYR A 137 6.85 8.70 -11.13
C TYR A 137 5.34 8.94 -10.95
N SER A 138 4.77 9.84 -11.75
CA SER A 138 3.33 9.96 -11.97
C SER A 138 2.95 9.54 -13.39
N PRO A 139 3.34 8.38 -13.95
CA PRO A 139 2.90 8.03 -15.29
C PRO A 139 1.37 7.80 -15.36
N PHE A 140 0.72 7.57 -14.22
CA PHE A 140 -0.73 7.45 -14.12
C PHE A 140 -1.46 8.77 -13.78
N TYR A 141 -0.77 9.77 -13.22
CA TYR A 141 -1.37 11.06 -12.79
C TYR A 141 -0.80 12.31 -13.50
N GLY A 142 0.37 12.20 -14.13
CA GLY A 142 1.08 13.28 -14.82
C GLY A 142 0.51 13.51 -16.22
N THR A 143 0.03 12.46 -16.87
CA THR A 143 -0.59 12.52 -18.21
C THR A 143 -1.88 13.35 -18.18
N PHE A 144 -2.64 13.33 -17.09
CA PHE A 144 -3.87 14.12 -16.95
C PHE A 144 -3.64 15.61 -16.68
N LYS A 145 -2.44 16.01 -16.23
CA LYS A 145 -2.10 17.42 -16.01
C LYS A 145 -1.74 18.18 -17.28
N HIS A 146 -1.62 17.51 -18.42
CA HIS A 146 -1.38 18.14 -19.72
C HIS A 146 -2.67 18.48 -20.50
N PHE A 147 -3.84 18.06 -20.00
CA PHE A 147 -5.14 18.27 -20.65
C PHE A 147 -6.03 19.31 -19.95
N LEU A 148 -5.48 20.04 -18.97
CA LEU A 148 -6.11 21.11 -18.19
C LEU A 148 -5.14 22.29 -18.08
#